data_AF-A0A2U1V5F2-F1
#
_entry.id   AF-A0A2U1V5F2-F1
#
_cell.length_a   1.000
_cell.length_b   1.000
_cell.length_c   1.000
_cell.angle_alpha   90.00
_cell.angle_beta   90.00
_cell.angle_gamma   90.00
#
_symmetry.space_group_name_H-M   'P 1'
#
loop_
_entity.id
_entity.type
_entity.pdbx_description
1 polymer ?
#
loop_
_entity_poly.entity_id
_entity_poly.type
_entity_poly.pdbx_seq_one_letter_code
_entity_poly.pdbx_strand_id
1 'polypeptide(L)' 'MSPTRIFFLLFSALIALTGLLAAGASVDGPLTLFGLGLFLFGVFFALFLVKRTYDEAEDLG' A
#
# COMPACT_ATOMS: atom_id res chain seq x y z
N MET A 1 -3.95 -4.25 18.02
CA MET A 1 -2.88 -4.15 17.00
C MET A 1 -1.53 -4.03 17.71
N SER A 2 -0.58 -4.93 17.43
CA SER A 2 0.77 -4.85 18.02
C SER A 2 1.52 -3.60 17.47
N PRO A 3 2.29 -2.87 18.30
CA PRO A 3 3.11 -1.73 17.85
C PRO A 3 4.01 -2.06 16.66
N THR A 4 4.53 -3.29 16.61
CA THR A 4 5.36 -3.80 15.52
C THR A 4 4.59 -3.84 14.19
N ARG A 5 3.30 -4.23 14.21
CA ARG A 5 2.46 -4.26 12.99
C ARG A 5 2.27 -2.85 12.41
N ILE A 6 2.04 -1.86 13.26
CA ILE A 6 1.82 -0.47 12.85
C ILE A 6 3.10 0.10 12.21
N PHE A 7 4.26 -0.18 12.80
CA PHE A 7 5.55 0.23 12.24
C PHE A 7 5.76 -0.30 10.82
N PHE A 8 5.60 -1.61 10.61
CA PHE A 8 5.78 -2.21 9.28
C PHE A 8 4.77 -1.70 8.25
N LEU A 9 3.55 -1.38 8.69
CA LEU A 9 2.52 -0.81 7.83
C LEU A 9 2.86 0.62 7.39
N LEU A 10 3.29 1.47 8.32
CA LEU A 10 3.73 2.83 7.99
C LEU A 10 5.00 2.83 7.14
N PHE A 11 5.96 1.97 7.47
CA PHE A 11 7.21 1.84 6.70
C PHE A 11 6.96 1.39 5.26
N SER A 12 6.13 0.36 5.06
CA SER A 12 5.75 -0.09 3.72
C SER A 12 4.97 0.96 2.93
N ALA A 13 4.07 1.71 3.58
CA ALA A 13 3.37 2.82 2.95
C ALA A 13 4.32 3.93 2.47
N LEU A 14 5.33 4.28 3.28
CA LEU A 14 6.35 5.28 2.91
C LEU A 14 7.21 4.80 1.73
N ILE A 15 7.66 3.54 1.75
CA ILE A 15 8.41 2.96 0.63
C ILE A 15 7.57 2.96 -0.65
N ALA A 16 6.29 2.61 -0.57
CA ALA A 16 5.37 2.63 -1.71
C ALA A 16 5.18 4.03 -2.29
N LEU A 17 4.99 5.05 -1.43
CA LEU A 17 4.92 6.46 -1.85
C LEU A 17 6.21 6.92 -2.54
N THR A 18 7.36 6.48 -2.02
CA THR A 18 8.67 6.84 -2.59
C THR A 18 8.86 6.20 -3.97
N GLY A 19 8.50 4.93 -4.13
CA GLY A 19 8.52 4.23 -5.41
C GLY A 19 7.57 4.86 -6.44
N LEU A 20 6.39 5.31 -6.00
CA LEU A 20 5.45 6.02 -6.86
C LEU A 20 6.01 7.36 -7.35
N LEU A 21 6.61 8.16 -6.47
CA LEU A 21 7.24 9.42 -6.84
C LEU A 21 8.39 9.19 -7.84
N ALA A 22 9.22 8.18 -7.61
CA ALA A 22 10.31 7.80 -8.52
C ALA A 22 9.78 7.35 -9.88
N ALA A 23 8.68 6.60 -9.92
CA ALA A 23 8.06 6.18 -11.17
C ALA A 23 7.40 7.36 -11.92
N GLY A 24 6.78 8.31 -11.20
CA GLY A 24 6.25 9.55 -11.79
C GLY A 24 7.33 10.48 -12.34
N ALA A 25 8.54 10.45 -11.78
CA ALA A 25 9.69 11.22 -12.25
C ALA A 25 10.38 10.58 -13.49
N SER A 26 10.00 9.36 -13.87
CA SER A 26 10.57 8.70 -15.03
C SER A 26 9.92 9.19 -16.33
N VAL A 27 10.74 9.47 -17.34
CA VAL A 27 10.34 10.17 -18.57
C VAL A 27 9.73 9.20 -19.62
N ASP A 28 9.79 7.89 -19.36
CA ASP A 28 9.29 6.85 -20.26
C ASP A 28 7.87 6.41 -19.90
N GLY A 29 6.93 6.57 -20.84
CA GLY A 29 5.50 6.25 -20.66
C GLY A 29 5.19 4.86 -20.07
N PRO A 30 5.88 3.77 -20.45
CA PRO A 30 5.69 2.45 -19.84
C PRO A 30 6.04 2.41 -18.33
N LEU A 31 7.02 3.19 -17.89
CA LEU A 31 7.48 3.20 -16.50
C LEU A 31 6.53 4.02 -15.62
N THR A 32 5.93 5.08 -16.16
CA THR A 32 4.83 5.80 -15.51
C THR A 32 3.60 4.91 -15.30
N LEU A 33 3.26 4.09 -16.31
CA LEU A 33 2.14 3.15 -16.26
C LEU A 33 2.36 2.04 -15.23
N PHE A 34 3.60 1.54 -15.15
CA PHE A 34 4.04 0.61 -14.10
C PHE A 34 3.95 1.24 -12.70
N GLY A 35 4.38 2.49 -12.55
CA GLY A 35 4.26 3.26 -11.31
C GLY A 35 2.82 3.44 -10.83
N LEU A 36 1.92 3.82 -11.74
CA LEU A 36 0.49 3.94 -11.46
C LEU A 36 -0.14 2.60 -11.09
N GLY A 37 0.28 1.51 -11.74
CA GLY A 37 -0.14 0.15 -11.40
C GLY A 37 0.27 -0.25 -9.99
N LEU A 38 1.53 0.02 -9.60
CA LEU A 38 2.03 -0.20 -8.24
C LEU A 38 1.30 0.64 -7.20
N PHE A 39 0.97 1.89 -7.52
CA PHE A 39 0.19 2.74 -6.63
C PHE A 39 -1.23 2.21 -6.41
N LEU A 40 -1.95 1.89 -7.49
CA LEU A 40 -3.29 1.31 -7.42
C LEU A 40 -3.27 0.01 -6.61
N PHE A 41 -2.31 -0.87 -6.88
CA PHE A 41 -2.13 -2.11 -6.13
C PHE A 41 -1.91 -1.84 -4.64
N GLY A 42 -1.01 -0.91 -4.29
CA GLY A 42 -0.73 -0.55 -2.90
C GLY A 42 -1.95 0.01 -2.16
N VAL A 43 -2.73 0.88 -2.82
CA VAL A 43 -3.98 1.44 -2.26
C VAL A 43 -5.01 0.34 -2.03
N PHE A 44 -5.26 -0.52 -3.03
CA PHE A 44 -6.20 -1.63 -2.87
C PHE A 44 -5.75 -2.64 -1.81
N PHE A 45 -4.45 -2.91 -1.72
CA PHE A 45 -3.90 -3.78 -0.69
C PHE A 45 -4.07 -3.21 0.71
N ALA A 46 -3.86 -1.90 0.90
CA ALA A 46 -4.11 -1.23 2.17
C ALA A 46 -5.59 -1.29 2.55
N LEU A 47 -6.50 -1.02 1.61
CA LEU A 47 -7.94 -1.15 1.83
C LEU A 47 -8.34 -2.58 2.17
N PHE A 48 -7.75 -3.58 1.51
CA PHE A 48 -7.96 -4.99 1.80
C PHE A 48 -7.50 -5.35 3.21
N LEU A 49 -6.35 -4.85 3.68
CA LEU A 49 -5.89 -5.05 5.05
C LEU A 49 -6.83 -4.44 6.08
N VAL A 50 -7.33 -3.22 5.83
CA VAL A 50 -8.32 -2.58 6.70
C VAL A 50 -9.57 -3.45 6.76
N LYS A 51 -10.13 -3.84 5.61
CA LYS A 51 -11.30 -4.73 5.55
C LYS A 51 -11.07 -6.02 6.31
N ARG A 52 -9.97 -6.73 6.04
CA ARG A 52 -9.63 -7.98 6.74
C ARG A 52 -9.56 -7.80 8.25
N THR A 53 -9.09 -6.65 8.72
CA THR A 53 -9.03 -6.37 10.16
C THR A 53 -10.41 -6.24 10.79
N TYR A 54 -11.39 -5.69 10.06
CA TYR A 54 -12.79 -5.64 10.50
C TYR A 54 -13.46 -7.02 10.40
N ASP A 55 -13.23 -7.75 9.31
CA ASP A 55 -13.75 -9.12 9.13
C ASP A 55 -13.24 -10.04 10.26
N GLU A 56 -11.94 -9.97 10.61
CA GLU A 56 -11.35 -10.70 11.74
C GLU A 56 -11.95 -10.32 13.11
N ALA A 57 -12.45 -9.08 13.25
CA ALA A 57 -13.07 -8.61 14.49
C ALA A 57 -14.55 -9.02 14.60
N GLU A 58 -15.24 -9.15 13.47
CA GLU A 58 -16.63 -9.61 13.40
C GLU A 58 -16.74 -11.11 13.71
N ASP A 59 -15.78 -11.93 13.25
CA ASP A 59 -15.73 -13.38 13.54
C ASP A 59 -15.44 -13.74 15.02
N LEU A 60 -15.00 -12.79 15.84
CA LEU A 60 -14.68 -12.98 17.27
C LEU A 60 -15.81 -12.58 18.23
N GLY A 61 -16.91 -12.01 17.72
CA GLY A 61 -18.10 -11.58 18.48
C GLY A 61 -19.28 -12.52 18.31
#